data_AF-A0A927N2I3-F1
#
_entry.id   AF-A0A927N2I3-F1
#
_cell.length_a   1.000
_cell.length_b   1.000
_cell.length_c   1.000
_cell.angle_alpha   90.00
_cell.angle_beta   90.00
_cell.angle_gamma   90.00
#
_symmetry.space_group_name_H-M   'P 1'
#
loop_
_entity.id
_entity.type
_entity.pdbx_description
1 polymer ?
#
loop_
_entity_poly.entity_id
_entity_poly.type
_entity_poly.pdbx_seq_one_letter_code
_entity_poly.pdbx_strand_id
1 'polypeptide(L)'
;MANDERLTAPQFQQAAGVEHWRMLAFGASAWFDAPSQTTGAALVRRITELTDSSGRLPDVDLRASGVHVRIGASGSPGMSLADVELARAVSAAARDLDLAADPSALQCVQLAIDALDKPSVMSFWHAALGYERLGDDDLVDAMRRDPAIWFQQQDRPRPLRNRIHVDIARPHALALEAVEAVKALGGHETYDGEGYATLADAEGNEADVLPLLPGDELGDRRETADWRVLFGAMTFYPIVSPVRAAELAVVVAGLADEAGLPLLIDLRPDGVMIDTGKDQWEDERFADLARRIQARRAAWR
;
A
#
# COMPACT_ATOMS: atom_id res chain seq x y z
N MET A 1 -12.32 -24.68 23.59
CA MET A 1 -12.44 -23.30 24.10
C MET A 1 -11.12 -22.64 23.78
N ALA A 2 -11.04 -21.95 22.64
CA ALA A 2 -9.77 -21.45 22.11
C ALA A 2 -9.33 -20.20 22.88
N ASN A 3 -8.04 -20.14 23.18
CA ASN A 3 -7.36 -19.10 23.94
C ASN A 3 -7.40 -17.76 23.17
N ASP A 4 -8.44 -16.96 23.37
CA ASP A 4 -8.63 -15.64 22.74
C ASP A 4 -7.91 -14.53 23.53
N GLU A 5 -6.75 -14.87 24.10
CA GLU A 5 -5.92 -13.92 24.84
C GLU A 5 -5.20 -13.03 23.82
N ARG A 6 -5.62 -11.76 23.77
CA ARG A 6 -5.01 -10.73 22.92
C ARG A 6 -3.83 -10.11 23.65
N LEU A 7 -2.72 -10.03 22.95
CA LEU A 7 -1.50 -9.36 23.36
C LEU A 7 -1.58 -7.88 23.00
N THR A 8 -1.22 -7.05 23.97
CA THR A 8 -0.90 -5.64 23.74
C THR A 8 0.40 -5.50 22.95
N ALA A 9 0.64 -4.32 22.37
CA ALA A 9 1.88 -4.03 21.65
C ALA A 9 3.15 -4.30 22.50
N PRO A 10 3.24 -3.86 23.77
CA PRO A 10 4.38 -4.19 24.62
C PRO A 10 4.57 -5.70 24.86
N GLN A 11 3.47 -6.45 25.07
CA GLN A 11 3.55 -7.90 25.28
C GLN A 11 4.06 -8.62 24.03
N PHE A 12 3.61 -8.22 22.83
CA PHE A 12 4.15 -8.76 21.58
C PHE A 12 5.65 -8.47 21.46
N GLN A 13 6.08 -7.22 21.65
CA GLN A 13 7.49 -6.84 21.50
C GLN A 13 8.43 -7.49 22.53
N GLN A 14 7.91 -7.90 23.68
CA GLN A 14 8.68 -8.58 24.73
C GLN A 14 8.70 -10.11 24.55
N ALA A 15 7.95 -10.66 23.60
CA ALA A 15 7.97 -12.09 23.33
C ALA A 15 9.36 -12.50 22.78
N ALA A 16 9.88 -13.64 23.25
CA ALA A 16 11.14 -14.17 22.73
C ALA A 16 11.00 -14.57 21.25
N GLY A 17 12.03 -14.33 20.43
CA GLY A 17 12.07 -14.74 19.02
C GLY A 17 11.40 -13.77 18.03
N VAL A 18 10.97 -12.59 18.48
CA VAL A 18 10.43 -11.51 17.62
C VAL A 18 11.26 -10.23 17.68
N GLU A 19 12.55 -10.33 18.00
CA GLU A 19 13.46 -9.19 18.20
C GLU A 19 13.58 -8.29 16.95
N HIS A 20 13.35 -8.87 15.77
CA HIS A 20 13.34 -8.19 14.47
C HIS A 20 12.09 -7.32 14.24
N TRP A 21 11.04 -7.50 15.03
CA TRP A 21 9.73 -6.92 14.79
C TRP A 21 9.49 -5.66 15.63
N ARG A 22 8.75 -4.70 15.08
CA ARG A 22 8.27 -3.50 15.80
C ARG A 22 6.77 -3.41 15.66
N MET A 23 6.10 -3.05 16.75
CA MET A 23 4.68 -2.71 16.71
C MET A 23 4.56 -1.28 16.18
N LEU A 24 3.97 -1.14 14.99
CA LEU A 24 3.62 0.14 14.38
C LEU A 24 2.09 0.32 14.39
N ALA A 25 1.60 1.46 13.90
CA ALA A 25 0.18 1.81 13.94
C ALA A 25 -0.75 0.75 13.32
N PHE A 26 -0.26 -0.01 12.34
CA PHE A 26 -1.04 -0.99 11.59
C PHE A 26 -0.60 -2.45 11.81
N GLY A 27 0.14 -2.73 12.88
CA GLY A 27 0.52 -4.09 13.28
C GLY A 27 2.01 -4.30 13.48
N ALA A 28 2.39 -5.56 13.67
CA ALA A 28 3.78 -5.97 13.81
C ALA A 28 4.47 -5.93 12.45
N SER A 29 5.57 -5.20 12.36
CA SER A 29 6.31 -4.95 11.13
C SER A 29 7.76 -5.41 11.27
N ALA A 30 8.31 -6.04 10.23
CA ALA A 30 9.73 -6.38 10.14
C ALA A 30 10.25 -6.15 8.72
N TRP A 31 11.47 -5.63 8.63
CA TRP A 31 12.20 -5.45 7.39
C TRP A 31 13.35 -6.45 7.32
N PHE A 32 13.52 -7.09 6.16
CA PHE A 32 14.62 -8.00 5.86
C PHE A 32 15.37 -7.54 4.61
N ASP A 33 16.65 -7.27 4.74
CA ASP A 33 17.51 -6.87 3.63
C ASP A 33 17.66 -7.99 2.61
N ALA A 34 17.56 -7.64 1.33
CA ALA A 34 17.78 -8.54 0.22
C ALA A 34 18.63 -7.85 -0.86
N PRO A 35 19.67 -8.52 -1.38
CA PRO A 35 20.56 -7.94 -2.39
C PRO A 35 19.93 -7.84 -3.78
N SER A 36 18.75 -8.45 -3.99
CA SER A 36 17.99 -8.41 -5.23
C SER A 36 16.53 -8.73 -4.97
N GLN A 37 15.63 -8.37 -5.89
CA GLN A 37 14.22 -8.72 -5.74
C GLN A 37 14.00 -10.22 -5.86
N THR A 38 14.80 -10.93 -6.66
CA THR A 38 14.76 -12.38 -6.78
C THR A 38 15.06 -13.05 -5.45
N THR A 39 16.06 -12.56 -4.71
CA THR A 39 16.36 -13.04 -3.35
C THR A 39 15.22 -12.73 -2.39
N GLY A 40 14.68 -11.49 -2.42
CA GLY A 40 13.52 -11.13 -1.60
C GLY A 40 12.28 -11.98 -1.92
N ALA A 41 12.02 -12.26 -3.19
CA ALA A 41 10.90 -13.10 -3.62
C ALA A 41 11.02 -14.56 -3.15
N ALA A 42 12.23 -15.06 -2.89
CA ALA A 42 12.41 -16.35 -2.24
C ALA A 42 11.83 -16.36 -0.82
N LEU A 43 11.99 -15.26 -0.06
CA LEU A 43 11.35 -15.10 1.25
C LEU A 43 9.84 -14.96 1.12
N VAL A 44 9.35 -14.17 0.14
CA VAL A 44 7.91 -14.05 -0.15
C VAL A 44 7.27 -15.42 -0.33
N ARG A 45 7.88 -16.30 -1.12
CA ARG A 45 7.41 -17.68 -1.32
C ARG A 45 7.34 -18.46 0.01
N ARG A 46 8.38 -18.39 0.85
CA ARG A 46 8.37 -19.04 2.18
C ARG A 46 7.25 -18.52 3.06
N ILE A 47 7.00 -17.21 3.05
CA ILE A 47 5.91 -16.59 3.83
C ILE A 47 4.56 -17.16 3.38
N THR A 48 4.31 -17.27 2.06
CA THR A 48 3.05 -17.84 1.55
C THR A 48 2.87 -19.31 1.93
N GLU A 49 3.94 -20.11 1.90
CA GLU A 49 3.92 -21.52 2.32
C GLU A 49 3.58 -21.69 3.81
N LEU A 50 4.06 -20.76 4.66
CA LEU A 50 3.71 -20.74 6.08
C LEU A 50 2.21 -20.45 6.28
N THR A 51 1.66 -19.49 5.53
CA THR A 51 0.27 -19.04 5.71
C THR A 51 -0.78 -20.01 5.20
N ASP A 52 -0.48 -20.79 4.17
CA ASP A 52 -1.36 -21.86 3.66
C ASP A 52 -1.74 -22.88 4.75
N SER A 53 -0.91 -23.01 5.80
CA SER A 53 -1.13 -23.94 6.90
C SER A 53 -1.85 -23.33 8.12
N SER A 54 -1.88 -22.00 8.26
CA SER A 54 -2.16 -21.35 9.55
C SER A 54 -3.06 -20.11 9.51
N GLY A 55 -3.41 -19.54 8.35
CA GLY A 55 -4.37 -18.42 8.28
C GLY A 55 -4.08 -17.36 7.21
N ARG A 56 -4.52 -16.13 7.49
CA ARG A 56 -4.49 -14.99 6.56
C ARG A 56 -3.05 -14.60 6.20
N LEU A 57 -2.79 -14.40 4.90
CA LEU A 57 -1.53 -13.87 4.37
C LEU A 57 -1.20 -12.51 5.03
N PRO A 58 0.01 -12.32 5.61
CA PRO A 58 0.46 -10.99 6.02
C PRO A 58 0.64 -10.08 4.81
N ASP A 59 0.57 -8.77 5.01
CA ASP A 59 0.92 -7.85 3.94
C ASP A 59 2.44 -7.92 3.72
N VAL A 60 2.86 -8.06 2.46
CA VAL A 60 4.28 -8.13 2.10
C VAL A 60 4.59 -7.11 1.03
N ASP A 61 5.57 -6.24 1.29
CA ASP A 61 6.06 -5.26 0.33
C ASP A 61 7.48 -5.68 -0.09
N LEU A 62 7.63 -6.17 -1.32
CA LEU A 62 8.93 -6.50 -1.92
C LEU A 62 9.47 -5.27 -2.65
N ARG A 63 10.71 -4.91 -2.33
CA ARG A 63 11.41 -3.73 -2.84
C ARG A 63 12.79 -4.14 -3.36
N ALA A 64 13.46 -3.21 -4.03
CA ALA A 64 14.80 -3.40 -4.57
C ALA A 64 15.82 -3.90 -3.52
N SER A 65 15.73 -3.39 -2.30
CA SER A 65 16.69 -3.61 -1.21
C SER A 65 16.22 -4.60 -0.15
N GLY A 66 15.00 -5.13 -0.22
CA GLY A 66 14.48 -5.95 0.87
C GLY A 66 12.99 -6.23 0.82
N VAL A 67 12.53 -6.87 1.89
CA VAL A 67 11.15 -7.31 2.10
C VAL A 67 10.62 -6.73 3.40
N HIS A 68 9.55 -5.96 3.31
CA HIS A 68 8.77 -5.55 4.46
C HIS A 68 7.62 -6.52 4.68
N VAL A 69 7.43 -6.99 5.92
CA VAL A 69 6.33 -7.88 6.29
C VAL A 69 5.53 -7.24 7.42
N ARG A 70 4.21 -7.16 7.25
CA ARG A 70 3.27 -6.72 8.29
C ARG A 70 2.29 -7.83 8.67
N ILE A 71 2.25 -8.15 9.96
CA ILE A 71 1.30 -9.08 10.57
C ILE A 71 0.29 -8.28 11.38
N GLY A 72 -0.99 -8.62 11.21
CA GLY A 72 -2.11 -7.93 11.85
C GLY A 72 -3.06 -7.30 10.83
N ALA A 73 -4.11 -6.67 11.31
CA ALA A 73 -5.02 -5.87 10.50
C ALA A 73 -5.23 -4.53 11.20
N SER A 74 -5.34 -3.46 10.41
CA SER A 74 -5.76 -2.14 10.91
C SER A 74 -7.05 -2.29 11.72
N GLY A 75 -7.08 -1.74 12.94
CA GLY A 75 -8.23 -1.85 13.84
C GLY A 75 -8.42 -3.18 14.58
N SER A 76 -7.46 -4.12 14.49
CA SER A 76 -7.49 -5.34 15.29
C SER A 76 -7.45 -5.01 16.80
N PRO A 77 -8.20 -5.73 17.67
CA PRO A 77 -8.19 -5.52 19.13
C PRO A 77 -6.87 -5.88 19.83
N GLY A 78 -5.83 -6.24 19.07
CA GLY A 78 -4.51 -6.63 19.55
C GLY A 78 -3.89 -7.76 18.71
N MET A 79 -2.70 -8.18 19.10
CA MET A 79 -1.99 -9.30 18.48
C MET A 79 -2.42 -10.62 19.13
N SER A 80 -2.35 -11.74 18.41
CA SER A 80 -2.61 -13.07 18.95
C SER A 80 -1.31 -13.85 19.15
N LEU A 81 -1.38 -14.96 19.89
CA LEU A 81 -0.26 -15.91 19.95
C LEU A 81 0.07 -16.49 18.56
N ALA A 82 -0.92 -16.67 17.69
CA ALA A 82 -0.69 -17.12 16.32
C ALA A 82 0.13 -16.10 15.51
N ASP A 83 -0.07 -14.81 15.76
CA ASP A 83 0.73 -13.76 15.12
C ASP A 83 2.19 -13.78 15.62
N VAL A 84 2.42 -14.09 16.89
CA VAL A 84 3.78 -14.29 17.44
C VAL A 84 4.47 -15.48 16.78
N GLU A 85 3.77 -16.62 16.63
CA GLU A 85 4.33 -17.79 15.96
C GLU A 85 4.61 -17.53 14.48
N LEU A 86 3.73 -16.79 13.79
CA LEU A 86 3.98 -16.38 12.41
C LEU A 86 5.20 -15.47 12.31
N ALA A 87 5.34 -14.47 13.19
CA ALA A 87 6.49 -13.58 13.23
C ALA A 87 7.82 -14.34 13.43
N ARG A 88 7.83 -15.34 14.32
CA ARG A 88 8.99 -16.24 14.54
C ARG A 88 9.31 -17.07 13.30
N ALA A 89 8.29 -17.65 12.68
CA ALA A 89 8.45 -18.49 11.50
C ALA A 89 9.00 -17.69 10.31
N VAL A 90 8.52 -16.46 10.10
CA VAL A 90 9.05 -15.55 9.07
C VAL A 90 10.49 -15.15 9.37
N SER A 91 10.82 -14.79 10.62
CA SER A 91 12.21 -14.52 11.03
C SER A 91 13.13 -15.72 10.81
N ALA A 92 12.64 -16.95 11.04
CA ALA A 92 13.40 -18.17 10.77
C ALA A 92 13.63 -18.39 9.27
N ALA A 93 12.59 -18.23 8.45
CA ALA A 93 12.68 -18.36 7.00
C ALA A 93 13.65 -17.33 6.40
N ALA A 94 13.67 -16.09 6.91
CA ALA A 94 14.63 -15.07 6.50
C ALA A 94 16.08 -15.48 6.83
N ARG A 95 16.32 -16.00 8.05
CA ARG A 95 17.65 -16.51 8.45
C ARG A 95 18.09 -17.70 7.60
N ASP A 96 17.19 -18.61 7.25
CA ASP A 96 17.51 -19.77 6.39
C ASP A 96 17.89 -19.36 4.95
N LEU A 97 17.55 -18.12 4.56
CA LEU A 97 17.91 -17.50 3.28
C LEU A 97 19.07 -16.50 3.41
N ASP A 98 19.73 -16.43 4.56
CA ASP A 98 20.79 -15.46 4.89
C ASP A 98 20.36 -13.99 4.74
N LEU A 99 19.07 -13.69 4.96
CA LEU A 99 18.53 -12.33 4.94
C LEU A 99 18.57 -11.73 6.35
N ALA A 100 19.28 -10.61 6.47
CA ALA A 100 19.41 -9.90 7.74
C ALA A 100 18.17 -9.04 8.00
N ALA A 101 17.66 -9.08 9.23
CA ALA A 101 16.64 -8.12 9.64
C ALA A 101 17.29 -6.79 9.99
N ASP A 102 16.70 -5.69 9.53
CA ASP A 102 17.09 -4.33 9.92
C ASP A 102 15.90 -3.56 10.49
N PRO A 103 15.73 -3.57 11.83
CA PRO A 103 14.66 -2.80 12.46
C PRO A 103 14.78 -1.28 12.31
N SER A 104 15.95 -0.76 11.91
CA SER A 104 16.17 0.68 11.71
C SER A 104 15.58 1.21 10.40
N ALA A 105 15.31 0.32 9.44
CA ALA A 105 14.64 0.64 8.17
C ALA A 105 13.13 0.92 8.33
N LEU A 106 12.53 0.56 9.47
CA LEU A 106 11.09 0.67 9.69
C LEU A 106 10.67 2.12 9.99
N GLN A 107 9.64 2.58 9.28
CA GLN A 107 9.01 3.88 9.50
C GLN A 107 7.48 3.75 9.42
N CYS A 108 6.78 4.58 10.18
CA CYS A 108 5.33 4.77 10.06
C CYS A 108 5.05 6.27 9.89
N VAL A 109 4.27 6.63 8.87
CA VAL A 109 3.91 8.02 8.56
C VAL A 109 2.39 8.13 8.57
N GLN A 110 1.88 9.22 9.13
CA GLN A 110 0.46 9.57 9.12
C GLN A 110 0.35 11.08 8.86
N LEU A 111 -0.64 11.48 8.07
CA LEU A 111 -1.01 12.88 7.90
C LEU A 111 -2.12 13.23 8.90
N ALA A 112 -2.02 14.39 9.53
CA ALA A 112 -3.03 14.85 10.48
C ALA A 112 -3.73 16.09 9.93
N ILE A 113 -5.06 16.06 9.94
CA ILE A 113 -5.91 17.18 9.57
C ILE A 113 -6.67 17.64 10.82
N ASP A 114 -6.32 18.84 11.27
CA ASP A 114 -7.08 19.54 12.31
C ASP A 114 -8.39 20.04 11.70
N ALA A 115 -9.53 19.71 12.33
CA ALA A 115 -10.85 20.07 11.84
C ALA A 115 -11.78 20.61 12.94
N LEU A 116 -12.48 21.70 12.65
CA LEU A 116 -13.60 22.23 13.45
C LEU A 116 -14.89 21.46 13.19
N ASP A 117 -15.18 21.16 11.92
CA ASP A 117 -16.27 20.30 11.47
C ASP A 117 -15.68 18.97 10.96
N LYS A 118 -15.19 18.16 11.92
CA LYS A 118 -14.57 16.86 11.65
C LYS A 118 -15.44 15.97 10.74
N PRO A 119 -16.77 15.80 10.96
CA PRO A 119 -17.59 14.96 10.10
C PRO A 119 -17.62 15.39 8.62
N SER A 120 -17.73 16.69 8.35
CA SER A 120 -17.75 17.22 6.98
C SER A 120 -16.39 17.06 6.31
N VAL A 121 -15.31 17.44 7.00
CA VAL A 121 -13.93 17.29 6.51
C VAL A 121 -13.60 15.83 6.22
N MET A 122 -13.85 14.92 7.18
CA MET A 122 -13.56 13.50 6.99
C MET A 122 -14.38 12.86 5.86
N SER A 123 -15.61 13.33 5.61
CA SER A 123 -16.43 12.82 4.50
C SER A 123 -15.87 13.23 3.14
N PHE A 124 -15.38 14.48 3.01
CA PHE A 124 -14.65 14.94 1.83
C PHE A 124 -13.44 14.04 1.55
N TRP A 125 -12.58 13.84 2.55
CA TRP A 125 -11.33 13.09 2.37
C TRP A 125 -11.56 11.61 2.10
N HIS A 126 -12.60 11.01 2.70
CA HIS A 126 -13.01 9.64 2.41
C HIS A 126 -13.40 9.46 0.93
N ALA A 127 -14.18 10.39 0.37
CA ALA A 127 -14.57 10.35 -1.04
C ALA A 127 -13.38 10.62 -1.98
N ALA A 128 -12.54 11.60 -1.65
CA ALA A 128 -11.37 11.96 -2.45
C ALA A 128 -10.37 10.79 -2.57
N LEU A 129 -10.03 10.16 -1.44
CA LEU A 129 -9.02 9.11 -1.37
C LEU A 129 -9.57 7.73 -1.74
N GLY A 130 -10.85 7.47 -1.51
CA GLY A 130 -11.42 6.11 -1.56
C GLY A 130 -10.88 5.19 -0.46
N TYR A 131 -10.46 5.77 0.67
CA TYR A 131 -9.98 5.06 1.85
C TYR A 131 -11.11 4.47 2.68
N GLU A 132 -10.78 3.55 3.59
CA GLU A 132 -11.71 2.98 4.57
C GLU A 132 -11.68 3.75 5.89
N ARG A 133 -12.82 3.83 6.57
CA ARG A 133 -12.88 4.38 7.93
C ARG A 133 -12.31 3.38 8.94
N LEU A 134 -11.45 3.87 9.81
CA LEU A 134 -10.96 3.15 10.97
C LEU A 134 -11.36 3.92 12.24
N GLY A 135 -12.36 3.40 12.95
CA GLY A 135 -12.94 4.12 14.08
C GLY A 135 -13.56 5.47 13.66
N ASP A 136 -13.54 6.43 14.58
CA ASP A 136 -14.20 7.73 14.41
C ASP A 136 -13.26 8.84 13.90
N ASP A 137 -11.96 8.56 13.82
CA ASP A 137 -10.92 9.58 13.64
C ASP A 137 -9.94 9.28 12.51
N ASP A 138 -9.91 8.06 11.95
CA ASP A 138 -8.91 7.68 10.94
C ASP A 138 -9.54 7.26 9.60
N LEU A 139 -8.84 7.59 8.53
CA LEU A 139 -9.00 7.03 7.19
C LEU A 139 -7.73 6.29 6.80
N VAL A 140 -7.88 5.04 6.34
CA VAL A 140 -6.76 4.16 5.99
C VAL A 140 -6.90 3.63 4.56
N ASP A 141 -5.78 3.57 3.85
CA ASP A 141 -5.72 2.87 2.56
C ASP A 141 -6.04 1.39 2.77
N ALA A 142 -7.04 0.88 2.03
CA ALA A 142 -7.43 -0.53 2.05
C ALA A 142 -6.26 -1.46 1.66
N MET A 143 -5.36 -0.97 0.78
CA MET A 143 -4.16 -1.68 0.36
C MET A 143 -2.95 -1.40 1.26
N ARG A 144 -3.05 -0.50 2.25
CA ARG A 144 -1.97 -0.19 3.22
C ARG A 144 -0.64 0.14 2.54
N ARG A 145 -0.68 0.80 1.38
CA ARG A 145 0.47 1.29 0.61
C ARG A 145 0.79 2.74 0.99
N ASP A 146 -0.27 3.53 1.15
CA ASP A 146 -0.17 4.97 1.36
C ASP A 146 -0.42 5.38 2.82
N PRO A 147 0.05 6.58 3.24
CA PRO A 147 -0.15 7.07 4.61
C PRO A 147 -1.63 7.16 4.99
N ALA A 148 -1.95 6.80 6.23
CA ALA A 148 -3.27 7.08 6.80
C ALA A 148 -3.46 8.59 7.05
N ILE A 149 -4.72 9.00 7.14
CA ILE A 149 -5.09 10.36 7.55
C ILE A 149 -5.85 10.29 8.87
N TRP A 150 -5.35 11.02 9.87
CA TRP A 150 -5.99 11.22 11.17
C TRP A 150 -6.69 12.58 11.22
N PHE A 151 -7.89 12.61 11.77
CA PHE A 151 -8.69 13.83 11.90
C PHE A 151 -8.81 14.24 13.36
N GLN A 152 -8.15 15.34 13.71
CA GLN A 152 -8.16 15.86 15.06
C GLN A 152 -9.24 16.95 15.22
N GLN A 153 -10.24 16.68 16.06
CA GLN A 153 -11.26 17.68 16.41
C GLN A 153 -10.62 18.86 17.16
N GLN A 154 -10.85 20.07 16.66
CA GLN A 154 -10.44 21.32 17.29
C GLN A 154 -11.64 22.05 17.91
N ASP A 155 -11.37 22.90 18.90
CA ASP A 155 -12.37 23.77 19.54
C ASP A 155 -12.25 25.24 19.08
N ARG A 156 -11.17 25.58 18.37
CA ARG A 156 -10.85 26.94 17.92
C ARG A 156 -10.14 26.94 16.57
N PRO A 157 -10.38 27.97 15.74
CA PRO A 157 -9.71 28.08 14.45
C PRO A 157 -8.21 28.33 14.59
N ARG A 158 -7.43 27.84 13.63
CA ARG A 158 -6.01 28.16 13.43
C ARG A 158 -5.89 29.13 12.25
N PRO A 159 -5.86 30.46 12.47
CA PRO A 159 -6.11 31.42 11.40
C PRO A 159 -4.89 31.63 10.50
N LEU A 160 -4.73 30.85 9.43
CA LEU A 160 -3.85 31.08 8.27
C LEU A 160 -4.28 30.14 7.12
N ARG A 161 -3.85 30.41 5.88
CA ARG A 161 -4.07 29.48 4.76
C ARG A 161 -3.26 28.20 4.97
N ASN A 162 -3.86 27.06 4.66
CA ASN A 162 -3.16 25.79 4.49
C ASN A 162 -2.11 25.91 3.35
N ARG A 163 -0.93 25.30 3.57
CA ARG A 163 0.21 25.37 2.63
C ARG A 163 0.62 24.01 2.09
N ILE A 164 -0.24 23.01 2.29
CA ILE A 164 -0.10 21.66 1.79
C ILE A 164 -1.33 21.33 0.94
N HIS A 165 -1.13 20.55 -0.10
CA HIS A 165 -2.18 19.82 -0.80
C HIS A 165 -1.77 18.35 -0.90
N VAL A 166 -2.75 17.49 -1.14
CA VAL A 166 -2.52 16.05 -1.36
C VAL A 166 -2.87 15.72 -2.80
N ASP A 167 -1.89 15.23 -3.55
CA ASP A 167 -2.09 14.77 -4.92
C ASP A 167 -2.61 13.34 -4.93
N ILE A 168 -3.72 13.12 -5.63
CA ILE A 168 -4.42 11.84 -5.69
C ILE A 168 -4.55 11.44 -7.16
N ALA A 169 -3.65 10.56 -7.60
CA ALA A 169 -3.67 10.00 -8.95
C ALA A 169 -4.47 8.69 -8.99
N ARG A 170 -5.50 8.61 -9.84
CA ARG A 170 -6.36 7.43 -10.02
C ARG A 170 -6.66 7.22 -11.51
N PRO A 171 -7.08 6.02 -11.95
CA PRO A 171 -7.53 5.85 -13.32
C PRO A 171 -8.55 6.92 -13.72
N HIS A 172 -8.46 7.45 -14.95
CA HIS A 172 -9.15 8.67 -15.37
C HIS A 172 -10.66 8.67 -15.03
N ALA A 173 -11.35 7.57 -15.31
CA ALA A 173 -12.78 7.43 -14.99
C ALA A 173 -13.06 7.55 -13.49
N LEU A 174 -12.21 6.98 -12.64
CA LEU A 174 -12.33 7.02 -11.18
C LEU A 174 -11.95 8.40 -10.61
N ALA A 175 -11.04 9.13 -11.27
CA ALA A 175 -10.74 10.52 -10.92
C ALA A 175 -11.97 11.41 -11.13
N LEU A 176 -12.68 11.26 -12.27
CA LEU A 176 -13.93 11.98 -12.53
C LEU A 176 -15.02 11.64 -11.49
N GLU A 177 -15.20 10.35 -11.18
CA GLU A 177 -16.16 9.91 -10.15
C GLU A 177 -15.84 10.50 -8.77
N ALA A 178 -14.55 10.55 -8.39
CA ALA A 178 -14.12 11.13 -7.12
C ALA A 178 -14.41 12.64 -7.04
N VAL A 179 -14.16 13.39 -8.13
CA VAL A 179 -14.49 14.82 -8.20
C VAL A 179 -15.98 15.05 -7.97
N GLU A 180 -16.84 14.30 -8.66
CA GLU A 180 -18.29 14.42 -8.51
C GLU A 180 -18.77 14.04 -7.10
N ALA A 181 -18.22 12.95 -6.54
CA ALA A 181 -18.55 12.52 -5.18
C ALA A 181 -18.16 13.57 -4.13
N VAL A 182 -16.98 14.17 -4.28
CA VAL A 182 -16.49 15.24 -3.40
C VAL A 182 -17.36 16.50 -3.52
N LYS A 183 -17.74 16.90 -4.74
CA LYS A 183 -18.63 18.05 -4.98
C LYS A 183 -20.02 17.83 -4.37
N ALA A 184 -20.55 16.61 -4.44
CA ALA A 184 -21.82 16.27 -3.80
C ALA A 184 -21.79 16.37 -2.27
N LEU A 185 -20.60 16.30 -1.65
CA LEU A 185 -20.39 16.44 -0.21
C LEU A 185 -20.05 17.89 0.20
N GLY A 186 -20.19 18.86 -0.70
CA GLY A 186 -19.92 20.27 -0.44
C GLY A 186 -18.46 20.69 -0.65
N GLY A 187 -17.61 19.78 -1.16
CA GLY A 187 -16.30 20.15 -1.69
C GLY A 187 -16.46 21.11 -2.87
N HIS A 188 -15.52 22.03 -3.02
CA HIS A 188 -15.58 23.03 -4.09
C HIS A 188 -14.22 23.19 -4.75
N GLU A 189 -14.24 23.58 -6.01
CA GLU A 189 -13.03 23.75 -6.80
C GLU A 189 -12.38 25.10 -6.47
N THR A 190 -11.12 25.08 -6.09
CA THR A 190 -10.31 26.29 -5.83
C THR A 190 -9.42 26.65 -7.00
N TYR A 191 -9.12 25.68 -7.86
CA TYR A 191 -8.37 25.86 -9.09
C TYR A 191 -8.74 24.79 -10.12
N ASP A 192 -8.98 25.25 -11.35
CA ASP A 192 -9.21 24.42 -12.54
C ASP A 192 -7.91 24.36 -13.34
N GLY A 193 -7.22 23.23 -13.29
CA GLY A 193 -5.97 22.99 -13.99
C GLY A 193 -6.18 22.21 -15.27
N GLU A 194 -5.25 22.34 -16.23
CA GLU A 194 -5.29 21.50 -17.42
C GLU A 194 -4.99 20.04 -17.03
N GLY A 195 -6.05 19.22 -16.94
CA GLY A 195 -5.96 17.79 -16.62
C GLY A 195 -5.97 17.43 -15.13
N TYR A 196 -6.23 18.37 -14.23
CA TYR A 196 -6.45 18.12 -12.80
C TYR A 196 -7.35 19.18 -12.18
N ALA A 197 -8.02 18.87 -11.06
CA ALA A 197 -8.78 19.85 -10.29
C ALA A 197 -8.28 19.91 -8.86
N THR A 198 -8.08 21.12 -8.35
CA THR A 198 -7.85 21.35 -6.91
C THR A 198 -9.19 21.54 -6.24
N LEU A 199 -9.53 20.61 -5.35
CA LEU A 199 -10.75 20.61 -4.56
C LEU A 199 -10.43 20.95 -3.12
N ALA A 200 -11.22 21.83 -2.50
CA ALA A 200 -11.15 22.15 -1.10
C ALA A 200 -12.30 21.55 -0.31
N ASP A 201 -11.99 21.07 0.90
CA ASP A 201 -12.99 20.71 1.89
C ASP A 201 -13.66 21.95 2.52
N ALA A 202 -14.57 21.73 3.48
CA ALA A 202 -15.31 22.79 4.16
C ALA A 202 -14.43 23.78 4.94
N GLU A 203 -13.17 23.43 5.22
CA GLU A 203 -12.22 24.24 5.98
C GLU A 203 -11.03 24.72 5.14
N GLY A 204 -11.03 24.45 3.82
CA GLY A 204 -10.02 24.92 2.90
C GLY A 204 -8.74 24.07 2.87
N ASN A 205 -8.79 22.80 3.28
CA ASN A 205 -7.70 21.86 2.97
C ASN A 205 -7.87 21.37 1.52
N GLU A 206 -6.77 21.35 0.76
CA GLU A 206 -6.78 21.14 -0.69
C GLU A 206 -6.32 19.72 -1.06
N ALA A 207 -7.00 19.11 -2.03
CA ALA A 207 -6.60 17.88 -2.70
C ALA A 207 -6.61 18.09 -4.22
N ASP A 208 -5.55 17.65 -4.88
CA ASP A 208 -5.43 17.67 -6.34
C ASP A 208 -5.82 16.30 -6.88
N VAL A 209 -6.93 16.24 -7.62
CA VAL A 209 -7.43 14.98 -8.21
C VAL A 209 -7.07 14.93 -9.69
N LEU A 210 -6.36 13.87 -10.09
CA LEU A 210 -5.82 13.71 -11.43
C LEU A 210 -5.77 12.23 -11.89
N PRO A 211 -5.67 11.96 -13.20
CA PRO A 211 -5.85 12.90 -14.31
C PRO A 211 -7.33 13.04 -14.70
N LEU A 212 -7.73 14.27 -15.03
CA LEU A 212 -9.05 14.59 -15.59
C LEU A 212 -9.07 14.57 -17.12
N LEU A 213 -7.92 14.37 -17.75
CA LEU A 213 -7.83 14.06 -19.18
C LEU A 213 -7.58 12.56 -19.37
N PRO A 214 -8.10 11.95 -20.44
CA PRO A 214 -7.77 10.58 -20.80
C PRO A 214 -6.30 10.45 -21.20
N GLY A 215 -5.75 9.24 -21.12
CA GLY A 215 -4.35 8.97 -21.46
C GLY A 215 -3.54 8.40 -20.29
N ASP A 216 -4.21 7.90 -19.27
CA ASP A 216 -3.63 7.16 -18.15
C ASP A 216 -3.18 5.74 -18.54
N GLU A 217 -3.20 5.34 -19.81
CA GLU A 217 -2.77 4.01 -20.27
C GLU A 217 -1.28 4.00 -20.66
N LEU A 218 -0.59 2.89 -20.38
CA LEU A 218 0.81 2.72 -20.83
C LEU A 218 0.86 2.39 -22.32
N GLY A 219 1.02 3.43 -23.15
CA GLY A 219 1.07 3.31 -24.60
C GLY A 219 -0.28 2.89 -25.22
N ASP A 220 -0.28 2.55 -26.50
CA ASP A 220 -1.49 2.24 -27.29
C ASP A 220 -1.67 0.74 -27.59
N ARG A 221 -0.97 -0.13 -26.85
CA ARG A 221 -0.80 -1.54 -27.19
C ARG A 221 -1.60 -2.47 -26.28
N ARG A 222 -2.20 -3.50 -26.88
CA ARG A 222 -2.95 -4.54 -26.15
C ARG A 222 -2.05 -5.29 -25.14
N GLU A 223 -0.77 -5.34 -25.39
CA GLU A 223 0.22 -6.04 -24.59
C GLU A 223 0.65 -5.29 -23.32
N THR A 224 0.29 -4.01 -23.17
CA THR A 224 0.50 -3.18 -21.96
C THR A 224 -0.81 -2.62 -21.40
N ALA A 225 -1.96 -3.00 -21.97
CA ALA A 225 -3.28 -2.49 -21.61
C ALA A 225 -3.72 -2.63 -20.13
N ASP A 226 -3.07 -3.49 -19.32
CA ASP A 226 -3.40 -3.59 -17.89
C ASP A 226 -2.81 -2.43 -17.08
N TRP A 227 -1.77 -1.76 -17.60
CA TRP A 227 -1.01 -0.77 -16.86
C TRP A 227 -1.67 0.61 -16.93
N ARG A 228 -1.63 1.33 -15.80
CA ARG A 228 -2.08 2.71 -15.66
C ARG A 228 -0.97 3.63 -15.18
N VAL A 229 -0.79 4.78 -15.83
CA VAL A 229 0.22 5.79 -15.52
C VAL A 229 -0.38 6.82 -14.57
N LEU A 230 -0.12 6.63 -13.27
CA LEU A 230 -0.67 7.37 -12.13
C LEU A 230 0.48 7.86 -11.25
N PHE A 231 1.32 8.76 -11.78
CA PHE A 231 2.70 9.06 -11.34
C PHE A 231 3.69 7.91 -11.58
N GLY A 232 3.35 6.69 -11.20
CA GLY A 232 4.03 5.46 -11.62
C GLY A 232 3.19 4.68 -12.63
N ALA A 233 3.78 3.75 -13.38
CA ALA A 233 2.98 2.76 -14.08
C ALA A 233 2.61 1.64 -13.12
N MET A 234 1.31 1.42 -12.94
CA MET A 234 0.76 0.52 -11.94
C MET A 234 -0.18 -0.51 -12.58
N THR A 235 -0.20 -1.73 -12.07
CA THR A 235 -1.20 -2.75 -12.39
C THR A 235 -1.50 -3.59 -11.16
N PHE A 236 -2.76 -4.00 -11.02
CA PHE A 236 -3.18 -4.90 -9.95
C PHE A 236 -3.72 -6.19 -10.55
N TYR A 237 -3.19 -7.32 -10.08
CA TYR A 237 -3.67 -8.65 -10.45
C TYR A 237 -4.37 -9.30 -9.26
N PRO A 238 -5.71 -9.43 -9.30
CA PRO A 238 -6.44 -10.23 -8.33
C PRO A 238 -5.97 -11.68 -8.37
N ILE A 239 -5.90 -12.32 -7.21
CA ILE A 239 -5.45 -13.71 -7.09
C ILE A 239 -6.44 -14.52 -6.28
N VAL A 240 -6.44 -15.83 -6.52
CA VAL A 240 -7.33 -16.78 -5.83
C VAL A 240 -6.67 -17.53 -4.67
N SER A 241 -5.34 -17.42 -4.51
CA SER A 241 -4.62 -18.01 -3.38
C SER A 241 -3.28 -17.33 -3.09
N PRO A 242 -2.76 -17.43 -1.85
CA PRO A 242 -1.41 -16.97 -1.47
C PRO A 242 -0.30 -17.55 -2.35
N VAL A 243 -0.39 -18.84 -2.71
CA VAL A 243 0.60 -19.50 -3.58
C VAL A 243 0.68 -18.82 -4.95
N ARG A 244 -0.46 -18.49 -5.55
CA ARG A 244 -0.48 -17.75 -6.84
C ARG A 244 0.11 -16.35 -6.69
N ALA A 245 -0.09 -15.69 -5.54
CA ALA A 245 0.56 -14.42 -5.20
C ALA A 245 2.08 -14.53 -5.30
N ALA A 246 2.65 -15.54 -4.63
CA ALA A 246 4.09 -15.75 -4.59
C ALA A 246 4.65 -16.14 -5.97
N GLU A 247 3.96 -17.00 -6.72
CA GLU A 247 4.38 -17.34 -8.08
C GLU A 247 4.47 -16.10 -8.97
N LEU A 248 3.47 -15.23 -8.91
CA LEU A 248 3.48 -13.97 -9.65
C LEU A 248 4.62 -13.05 -9.17
N ALA A 249 4.77 -12.86 -7.87
CA ALA A 249 5.82 -12.02 -7.29
C ALA A 249 7.24 -12.50 -7.68
N VAL A 250 7.49 -13.82 -7.66
CA VAL A 250 8.76 -14.42 -8.09
C VAL A 250 9.04 -14.15 -9.57
N VAL A 251 8.03 -14.31 -10.42
CA VAL A 251 8.18 -14.04 -11.87
C VAL A 251 8.47 -12.56 -12.11
N VAL A 252 7.71 -11.66 -11.48
CA VAL A 252 7.89 -10.21 -11.64
C VAL A 252 9.25 -9.76 -11.13
N ALA A 253 9.67 -10.24 -9.96
CA ALA A 253 10.98 -9.95 -9.38
C ALA A 253 12.14 -10.38 -10.30
N GLY A 254 12.07 -11.60 -10.86
CA GLY A 254 13.07 -12.09 -11.79
C GLY A 254 13.15 -11.28 -13.09
N LEU A 255 11.99 -10.87 -13.62
CA LEU A 255 11.93 -10.00 -14.81
C LEU A 255 12.49 -8.59 -14.52
N ALA A 256 12.19 -8.04 -13.35
CA ALA A 256 12.66 -6.74 -12.90
C ALA A 256 14.19 -6.72 -12.72
N ASP A 257 14.76 -7.74 -12.07
CA ASP A 257 16.22 -7.89 -11.91
C ASP A 257 16.91 -8.11 -13.26
N GLU A 258 16.35 -8.93 -14.16
CA GLU A 258 16.89 -9.14 -15.52
C GLU A 258 16.93 -7.84 -16.33
N ALA A 259 15.89 -7.01 -16.20
CA ALA A 259 15.81 -5.70 -16.87
C ALA A 259 16.69 -4.63 -16.21
N GLY A 260 17.17 -4.87 -14.97
CA GLY A 260 17.83 -3.86 -14.15
C GLY A 260 16.90 -2.68 -13.84
N LEU A 261 15.62 -2.97 -13.63
CA LEU A 261 14.55 -2.02 -13.33
C LEU A 261 13.78 -2.51 -12.10
N PRO A 262 14.13 -2.07 -10.88
CA PRO A 262 13.41 -2.50 -9.70
C PRO A 262 11.95 -2.04 -9.72
N LEU A 263 11.05 -2.89 -9.22
CA LEU A 263 9.63 -2.59 -9.09
C LEU A 263 9.24 -2.60 -7.60
N LEU A 264 8.12 -1.95 -7.30
CA LEU A 264 7.40 -2.08 -6.04
C LEU A 264 6.37 -3.19 -6.23
N ILE A 265 6.52 -4.30 -5.49
CA ILE A 265 5.65 -5.47 -5.59
C ILE A 265 4.97 -5.67 -4.24
N ASP A 266 3.68 -5.38 -4.17
CA ASP A 266 2.91 -5.45 -2.91
C ASP A 266 1.92 -6.61 -2.96
N LEU A 267 2.08 -7.56 -2.05
CA LEU A 267 1.21 -8.70 -1.89
C LEU A 267 0.22 -8.43 -0.77
N ARG A 268 -1.06 -8.61 -1.09
CA ARG A 268 -2.20 -8.51 -0.18
C ARG A 268 -3.07 -9.77 -0.32
N PRO A 269 -3.98 -10.05 0.63
CA PRO A 269 -4.91 -11.15 0.51
C PRO A 269 -5.73 -11.13 -0.80
N ASP A 270 -6.01 -9.94 -1.34
CA ASP A 270 -6.86 -9.75 -2.51
C ASP A 270 -6.10 -9.82 -3.84
N GLY A 271 -4.77 -9.68 -3.84
CA GLY A 271 -4.00 -9.59 -5.09
C GLY A 271 -2.57 -9.10 -4.93
N VAL A 272 -1.91 -8.94 -6.09
CA VAL A 272 -0.57 -8.39 -6.20
C VAL A 272 -0.63 -7.08 -6.97
N MET A 273 -0.18 -6.00 -6.33
CA MET A 273 0.06 -4.71 -6.96
C MET A 273 1.50 -4.65 -7.46
N ILE A 274 1.69 -4.16 -8.68
CA ILE A 274 3.00 -3.94 -9.29
C ILE A 274 3.05 -2.49 -9.73
N ASP A 275 4.12 -1.80 -9.34
CA ASP A 275 4.27 -0.36 -9.51
C ASP A 275 5.73 -0.03 -9.80
N THR A 276 5.99 0.86 -10.75
CA THR A 276 7.35 1.32 -11.06
C THR A 276 7.93 2.25 -10.01
N GLY A 277 7.09 2.87 -9.20
CA GLY A 277 7.40 4.11 -8.51
C GLY A 277 7.29 5.31 -9.44
N LYS A 278 7.25 6.49 -8.84
CA LYS A 278 7.03 7.77 -9.53
C LYS A 278 8.06 7.99 -10.65
N ASP A 279 7.54 8.28 -11.84
CA ASP A 279 8.23 8.63 -13.08
C ASP A 279 9.19 7.54 -13.62
N GLN A 280 9.36 6.41 -12.92
CA GLN A 280 10.27 5.33 -13.34
C GLN A 280 9.80 4.58 -14.60
N TRP A 281 8.50 4.71 -14.94
CA TRP A 281 7.93 4.14 -16.15
C TRP A 281 8.44 4.81 -17.44
N GLU A 282 9.04 6.00 -17.33
CA GLU A 282 9.64 6.73 -18.47
C GLU A 282 10.93 6.08 -18.98
N ASP A 283 11.52 5.13 -18.24
CA ASP A 283 12.66 4.37 -18.73
C ASP A 283 12.28 3.56 -19.98
N GLU A 284 13.07 3.71 -21.05
CA GLU A 284 12.81 3.09 -22.34
C GLU A 284 12.71 1.55 -22.28
N ARG A 285 13.33 0.93 -21.27
CA ARG A 285 13.29 -0.53 -21.05
C ARG A 285 11.97 -0.97 -20.43
N PHE A 286 11.23 -0.09 -19.76
CA PHE A 286 10.05 -0.46 -18.98
C PHE A 286 8.91 -0.98 -19.85
N ALA A 287 8.68 -0.41 -21.04
CA ALA A 287 7.62 -0.87 -21.94
C ALA A 287 7.77 -2.36 -22.32
N ASP A 288 9.00 -2.84 -22.51
CA ASP A 288 9.25 -4.27 -22.76
C ASP A 288 9.02 -5.12 -21.50
N LEU A 289 9.49 -4.64 -20.34
CA LEU A 289 9.27 -5.31 -19.05
C LEU A 289 7.77 -5.46 -18.73
N ALA A 290 6.99 -4.37 -18.88
CA ALA A 290 5.55 -4.35 -18.69
C ALA A 290 4.84 -5.38 -19.57
N ARG A 291 5.22 -5.45 -20.85
CA ARG A 291 4.73 -6.46 -21.81
C ARG A 291 5.04 -7.89 -21.34
N ARG A 292 6.27 -8.13 -20.89
CA ARG A 292 6.70 -9.46 -20.42
C ARG A 292 5.96 -9.89 -19.16
N ILE A 293 5.72 -8.96 -18.23
CA ILE A 293 4.91 -9.19 -17.02
C ILE A 293 3.46 -9.51 -17.42
N GLN A 294 2.85 -8.65 -18.23
CA GLN A 294 1.47 -8.79 -18.67
C GLN A 294 1.23 -10.09 -19.45
N ALA A 295 2.20 -10.53 -20.26
CA ALA A 295 2.11 -11.81 -20.98
C ALA A 295 2.01 -13.03 -20.04
N ARG A 296 2.48 -12.91 -18.80
CA ARG A 296 2.39 -13.99 -17.79
C ARG A 296 0.99 -14.06 -17.16
N ARG A 297 0.17 -13.00 -17.21
CA ARG A 297 -1.15 -12.92 -16.58
C ARG A 297 -2.10 -14.07 -16.90
N ALA A 298 -2.02 -14.62 -18.12
CA ALA A 298 -2.92 -15.67 -18.59
C ALA A 298 -2.70 -17.01 -17.86
N ALA A 299 -1.56 -17.19 -17.20
CA ALA A 299 -1.29 -18.34 -16.34
C ALA A 299 -1.92 -18.19 -14.94
N TRP A 300 -2.47 -17.01 -14.60
CA TRP A 300 -2.85 -16.64 -13.23
C TRP A 300 -4.33 -16.26 -13.05
N ARG A 301 -5.11 -16.20 -14.15
CA ARG A 301 -6.58 -16.17 -14.13
C ARG A 301 -7.14 -17.58 -14.10
#